data_AF-A0A1Z8SF21-F1
#
_entry.id   AF-A0A1Z8SF21-F1
#
_cell.length_a   1.000
_cell.length_b   1.000
_cell.length_c   1.000
_cell.angle_alpha   90.00
_cell.angle_beta   90.00
_cell.angle_gamma   90.00
#
_symmetry.space_group_name_H-M   'P 1'
#
loop_
_entity.id
_entity.type
_entity.pdbx_description
1 polymer ?
#
loop_
_entity_poly.entity_id
_entity_poly.type
_entity_poly.pdbx_seq_one_letter_code
_entity_poly.pdbx_strand_id
1 'polypeptide(L)'
;MQEEHIILGVDPGTTIMGFGLIAITQKSMRLIQMHELHLKKYDNHFLKLHHIFKRTIELIDEYHPDEMALEAPFFGKNVQSMLKLGRAQGVAMAAGLSREISITEYSPKKIKMAITGNGNASKEQVAKMLQQLLKIKSLPKNLDATDGLAAAVCHYYNMGKKTNEKNYSGWGAYVNQNPKKVKP
;
A
#
# COMPACT_ATOMS: atom_id res chain seq x y z
N MET A 1 14.75 8.41 24.20
CA MET A 1 14.82 7.63 22.94
C MET A 1 14.06 8.44 21.90
N GLN A 2 14.59 8.63 20.68
CA GLN A 2 13.79 9.29 19.64
C GLN A 2 12.60 8.39 19.33
N GLU A 3 11.38 8.93 19.37
CA GLU A 3 10.19 8.21 18.89
C GLU A 3 10.43 7.84 17.42
N GLU A 4 10.48 6.53 17.15
CA GLU A 4 10.46 6.01 15.79
C GLU A 4 9.00 5.83 15.40
N HIS A 5 8.59 6.44 14.29
CA HIS A 5 7.25 6.27 13.74
C HIS A 5 7.29 5.17 12.67
N ILE A 6 6.43 4.16 12.79
CA ILE A 6 6.46 2.96 11.98
C ILE A 6 5.27 2.94 11.02
N ILE A 7 5.55 2.74 9.73
CA ILE A 7 4.52 2.59 8.70
C ILE A 7 4.54 1.16 8.17
N LEU A 8 3.35 0.55 8.13
CA LEU A 8 3.10 -0.72 7.44
C LEU A 8 2.51 -0.44 6.06
N GLY A 9 3.27 -0.71 5.01
CA GLY A 9 2.78 -0.72 3.63
C GLY A 9 2.31 -2.11 3.21
N VAL A 10 1.19 -2.16 2.49
CA VAL A 10 0.55 -3.39 2.05
C VAL A 10 0.21 -3.28 0.56
N ASP A 11 0.62 -4.28 -0.22
CA ASP A 11 0.16 -4.49 -1.59
C ASP A 11 -0.80 -5.69 -1.62
N PRO A 12 -2.12 -5.45 -1.65
CA PRO A 12 -3.11 -6.51 -1.69
C PRO A 12 -3.03 -7.27 -3.01
N GLY A 13 -2.92 -8.60 -2.93
CA GLY A 13 -2.98 -9.44 -4.11
C GLY A 13 -3.75 -10.74 -3.87
N THR A 14 -4.20 -11.35 -4.96
CA THR A 14 -4.96 -12.63 -4.92
C THR A 14 -4.05 -13.86 -4.92
N THR A 15 -2.77 -13.65 -5.19
CA THR A 15 -1.76 -14.68 -5.45
C THR A 15 -0.60 -14.57 -4.48
N ILE A 16 -0.06 -13.37 -4.36
CA ILE A 16 0.94 -12.96 -3.39
C ILE A 16 0.42 -11.65 -2.81
N MET A 17 0.61 -11.46 -1.51
CA MET A 17 0.35 -10.19 -0.84
C MET A 17 1.67 -9.69 -0.25
N GLY A 18 2.06 -8.48 -0.64
CA GLY A 18 3.33 -7.87 -0.23
C GLY A 18 3.15 -7.00 1.00
N PHE A 19 4.13 -7.02 1.90
CA PHE A 19 4.19 -6.15 3.07
C PHE A 19 5.57 -5.51 3.17
N GLY A 20 5.61 -4.21 3.49
CA GLY A 20 6.83 -3.47 3.75
C GLY A 20 6.70 -2.63 5.00
N LEU A 21 7.65 -2.77 5.92
CA LEU A 21 7.71 -2.00 7.16
C LEU A 21 8.89 -1.04 7.12
N ILE A 22 8.62 0.24 7.37
CA ILE A 22 9.64 1.28 7.48
C ILE A 22 9.54 1.96 8.85
N ALA A 23 10.69 2.32 9.41
CA ALA A 23 10.77 3.20 10.57
C ALA A 23 11.24 4.57 10.11
N ILE A 24 10.60 5.61 10.64
CA ILE A 24 10.87 7.01 10.36
C ILE A 24 11.37 7.65 11.64
N THR A 25 12.53 8.28 11.54
CA THR A 25 13.04 9.22 12.52
C THR A 25 13.01 10.62 11.91
N GLN A 26 13.19 11.67 12.71
CA GLN A 26 13.09 13.08 12.28
C GLN A 26 13.87 13.45 11.01
N LYS A 27 14.89 12.69 10.62
CA LYS A 27 15.74 12.97 9.46
C LYS A 27 15.89 11.82 8.48
N SER A 28 15.34 10.64 8.75
CA SER A 28 15.62 9.47 7.92
C SER A 28 14.54 8.41 7.99
N MET A 29 14.42 7.66 6.90
CA MET A 29 13.59 6.48 6.79
C MET A 29 14.52 5.26 6.67
N ARG A 30 14.23 4.19 7.41
CA ARG A 30 14.97 2.91 7.35
C ARG A 30 14.01 1.76 7.07
N LEU A 31 14.48 0.76 6.33
CA LEU A 31 13.74 -0.50 6.18
C LEU A 31 13.80 -1.26 7.51
N ILE A 32 12.65 -1.71 8.00
CA ILE A 32 12.56 -2.68 9.10
C ILE A 32 12.55 -4.08 8.49
N GLN A 33 11.53 -4.39 7.70
CA GLN A 33 11.36 -5.72 7.12
C GLN A 33 10.47 -5.69 5.87
N MET A 34 10.63 -6.70 5.03
CA MET A 34 9.72 -7.00 3.93
C MET A 34 9.19 -8.42 4.10
N HIS A 35 7.90 -8.63 3.80
CA HIS A 35 7.29 -9.95 3.86
C HIS A 35 6.41 -10.21 2.63
N GLU A 36 6.30 -11.48 2.27
CA GLU A 36 5.38 -11.95 1.23
C GLU A 36 4.48 -13.04 1.82
N LEU A 37 3.18 -12.92 1.60
CA LEU A 37 2.23 -14.00 1.87
C LEU A 37 1.85 -14.67 0.56
N HIS A 38 2.39 -15.86 0.32
CA HIS A 38 2.01 -16.68 -0.83
C HIS A 38 0.65 -17.33 -0.60
N LEU A 39 -0.36 -16.89 -1.36
CA LEU A 39 -1.74 -17.36 -1.26
C LEU A 39 -2.05 -18.52 -2.20
N LYS A 40 -1.18 -18.80 -3.19
CA LYS A 40 -1.32 -19.93 -4.14
C LYS A 40 -1.37 -21.30 -3.46
N LYS A 41 -0.73 -21.43 -2.31
CA LYS A 41 -0.68 -22.69 -1.55
C LYS A 41 -1.99 -23.06 -0.86
N TYR A 42 -3.00 -22.20 -0.94
CA TYR A 42 -4.32 -22.44 -0.36
C TYR A 42 -5.34 -22.59 -1.48
N ASP A 43 -6.07 -23.70 -1.49
CA ASP A 43 -7.04 -23.98 -2.55
C ASP A 43 -8.36 -23.21 -2.35
N ASN A 44 -8.73 -22.96 -1.10
CA ASN A 44 -9.98 -22.28 -0.75
C ASN A 44 -9.78 -20.76 -0.62
N HIS A 45 -10.62 -19.98 -1.32
CA HIS A 45 -10.62 -18.52 -1.24
C HIS A 45 -10.86 -17.99 0.17
N PHE A 46 -11.74 -18.59 0.96
CA PHE A 46 -12.00 -18.16 2.33
C PHE A 46 -10.80 -18.40 3.25
N LEU A 47 -10.05 -19.49 3.02
CA LEU A 47 -8.78 -19.71 3.74
C LEU A 47 -7.74 -18.65 3.38
N LYS A 48 -7.67 -18.22 2.12
CA LYS A 48 -6.81 -17.09 1.72
C LYS A 48 -7.15 -15.83 2.52
N LEU A 49 -8.43 -15.50 2.64
CA LEU A 49 -8.88 -14.35 3.44
C LEU A 49 -8.50 -14.50 4.92
N HIS A 50 -8.72 -15.67 5.51
CA HIS A 50 -8.29 -15.96 6.89
C HIS A 50 -6.79 -15.73 7.08
N HIS A 51 -5.96 -16.23 6.17
CA HIS A 51 -4.51 -16.06 6.25
C HIS A 51 -4.05 -14.62 6.02
N ILE A 52 -4.73 -13.85 5.17
CA ILE A 52 -4.48 -12.42 5.00
C ILE A 52 -4.74 -11.68 6.31
N PHE A 53 -5.90 -11.91 6.92
CA PHE A 53 -6.25 -11.28 8.20
C PHE A 53 -5.22 -11.62 9.26
N LYS A 54 -4.97 -12.93 9.46
CA LYS A 54 -4.05 -13.43 10.47
C LYS A 54 -2.65 -12.86 10.28
N ARG A 55 -2.12 -12.89 9.05
CA ARG A 55 -0.77 -12.40 8.79
C ARG A 55 -0.66 -10.88 9.00
N THR A 56 -1.70 -10.13 8.65
CA THR A 56 -1.72 -8.68 8.85
C THR A 56 -1.73 -8.36 10.34
N ILE A 57 -2.55 -9.05 11.14
CA ILE A 57 -2.56 -8.92 12.61
C ILE A 57 -1.21 -9.32 13.21
N GLU A 58 -0.60 -10.42 12.79
CA GLU A 58 0.73 -10.82 13.27
C GLU A 58 1.77 -9.73 13.07
N LEU A 59 1.79 -9.10 11.88
CA LEU A 59 2.72 -8.00 11.61
C LEU A 59 2.40 -6.75 12.44
N ILE A 60 1.12 -6.47 12.67
CA ILE A 60 0.71 -5.36 13.53
C ILE A 60 1.13 -5.60 14.98
N ASP A 61 0.83 -6.78 15.53
CA ASP A 61 1.11 -7.14 16.92
C ASP A 61 2.63 -7.32 17.16
N GLU A 62 3.42 -7.66 16.13
CA GLU A 62 4.88 -7.78 16.22
C GLU A 62 5.59 -6.42 16.16
N TYR A 63 5.21 -5.56 15.20
CA TYR A 63 5.94 -4.32 14.90
C TYR A 63 5.29 -3.04 15.43
N HIS A 64 4.04 -3.10 15.88
CA HIS A 64 3.27 -1.96 16.40
C HIS A 64 3.33 -0.73 15.46
N PRO A 65 2.91 -0.87 14.18
CA PRO A 65 2.90 0.26 13.26
C PRO A 65 1.90 1.33 13.70
N ASP A 66 2.28 2.60 13.54
CA ASP A 66 1.42 3.75 13.83
C ASP A 66 0.38 3.97 12.73
N GLU A 67 0.77 3.76 11.47
CA GLU A 67 -0.07 3.97 10.29
C GLU A 67 0.08 2.84 9.27
N MET A 68 -0.99 2.58 8.51
CA MET A 68 -0.99 1.59 7.43
C MET A 68 -1.32 2.24 6.09
N ALA A 69 -0.55 1.87 5.07
CA ALA A 69 -0.70 2.36 3.70
C ALA A 69 -0.99 1.20 2.75
N LEU A 70 -2.02 1.32 1.90
CA LEU A 70 -2.36 0.29 0.93
C LEU A 70 -2.24 0.80 -0.51
N GLU A 71 -1.83 -0.08 -1.42
CA GLU A 71 -2.08 0.13 -2.84
C GLU A 71 -3.57 -0.07 -3.15
N ALA A 72 -4.17 0.95 -3.75
CA ALA A 72 -5.56 0.92 -4.19
C ALA A 72 -5.71 0.06 -5.45
N PRO A 73 -6.78 -0.73 -5.59
CA PRO A 73 -6.98 -1.60 -6.72
C PRO A 73 -7.14 -0.79 -8.01
N PHE A 74 -6.42 -1.20 -9.06
CA PHE A 74 -6.61 -0.63 -10.39
C PHE A 74 -7.82 -1.27 -11.09
N PHE A 75 -8.66 -0.46 -11.73
CA PHE A 75 -9.82 -0.95 -12.50
C PHE A 75 -9.37 -1.87 -13.64
N GLY A 76 -9.50 -3.18 -13.44
CA GLY A 76 -9.25 -4.21 -14.44
C GLY A 76 -10.49 -4.55 -15.27
N LYS A 77 -10.27 -5.18 -16.43
CA LYS A 77 -11.36 -5.64 -17.33
C LYS A 77 -12.20 -6.80 -16.76
N ASN A 78 -11.70 -7.54 -15.76
CA ASN A 78 -12.38 -8.72 -15.20
C ASN A 78 -12.96 -8.46 -13.80
N VAL A 79 -14.29 -8.37 -13.73
CA VAL A 79 -15.06 -8.09 -12.52
C VAL A 79 -14.85 -9.14 -11.43
N GLN A 80 -14.70 -10.43 -11.77
CA GLN A 80 -14.50 -11.48 -10.77
C GLN A 80 -13.13 -11.37 -10.08
N SER A 81 -12.08 -11.05 -10.85
CA SER A 81 -10.75 -10.81 -10.29
C SER A 81 -10.73 -9.58 -9.39
N MET A 82 -11.44 -8.52 -9.81
CA MET A 82 -11.61 -7.31 -9.00
C MET A 82 -12.34 -7.60 -7.68
N LEU A 83 -13.40 -8.40 -7.70
CA LEU A 83 -14.11 -8.78 -6.48
C LEU A 83 -13.23 -9.58 -5.51
N LYS A 84 -12.41 -10.51 -6.03
CA LYS A 84 -11.45 -11.27 -5.21
C LYS A 84 -10.38 -10.37 -4.59
N LEU A 85 -9.88 -9.41 -5.36
CA LEU A 85 -8.91 -8.43 -4.88
C LEU A 85 -9.52 -7.52 -3.81
N GLY A 86 -10.72 -6.98 -4.05
CA GLY A 86 -11.43 -6.14 -3.08
C GLY A 86 -11.73 -6.86 -1.77
N ARG A 87 -12.04 -8.17 -1.80
CA ARG A 87 -12.17 -8.99 -0.58
C ARG A 87 -10.84 -9.11 0.17
N ALA A 88 -9.74 -9.38 -0.54
CA ALA A 88 -8.41 -9.46 0.07
C ALA A 88 -8.01 -8.14 0.73
N GLN A 89 -8.19 -7.03 0.02
CA GLN A 89 -7.94 -5.68 0.52
C GLN A 89 -8.81 -5.35 1.73
N GLY A 90 -10.13 -5.56 1.65
CA GLY A 90 -11.06 -5.28 2.75
C GLY A 90 -10.73 -6.06 4.02
N VAL A 91 -10.24 -7.29 3.89
CA VAL A 91 -9.81 -8.10 5.04
C VAL A 91 -8.50 -7.57 5.65
N ALA A 92 -7.55 -7.11 4.82
CA ALA A 92 -6.35 -6.44 5.31
C ALA A 92 -6.68 -5.12 6.04
N MET A 93 -7.62 -4.34 5.50
CA MET A 93 -8.10 -3.11 6.14
C MET A 93 -8.80 -3.42 7.46
N ALA A 94 -9.67 -4.43 7.50
CA ALA A 94 -10.34 -4.84 8.72
C ALA A 94 -9.35 -5.27 9.81
N ALA A 95 -8.24 -5.94 9.45
CA ALA A 95 -7.17 -6.28 10.39
C ALA A 95 -6.53 -5.02 10.98
N GLY A 96 -6.12 -4.05 10.15
CA GLY A 96 -5.58 -2.76 10.62
C GLY A 96 -6.54 -1.99 11.52
N LEU A 97 -7.79 -1.81 11.08
CA LEU A 97 -8.80 -1.08 11.84
C LEU A 97 -9.17 -1.76 13.16
N SER A 98 -9.10 -3.09 13.24
CA SER A 98 -9.35 -3.83 14.50
C SER A 98 -8.28 -3.59 15.59
N ARG A 99 -7.19 -2.91 15.23
CA ARG A 99 -6.11 -2.47 16.10
C ARG A 99 -5.99 -0.95 16.15
N GLU A 100 -7.02 -0.24 15.72
CA GLU A 100 -7.11 1.23 15.72
C GLU A 100 -6.02 1.93 14.89
N ILE A 101 -5.43 1.23 13.91
CA ILE A 101 -4.43 1.80 13.01
C ILE A 101 -5.12 2.60 11.91
N SER A 102 -4.65 3.83 11.68
CA SER A 102 -5.13 4.67 10.58
C SER A 102 -4.73 4.07 9.22
N ILE A 103 -5.61 4.20 8.24
CA ILE A 103 -5.41 3.62 6.91
C ILE A 103 -5.46 4.70 5.84
N THR A 104 -4.47 4.72 4.96
CA THR A 104 -4.47 5.54 3.74
C THR A 104 -4.26 4.69 2.50
N GLU A 105 -5.07 4.92 1.46
CA GLU A 105 -4.95 4.23 0.18
C GLU A 105 -4.25 5.11 -0.88
N TYR A 106 -3.43 4.50 -1.73
CA TYR A 106 -2.73 5.18 -2.80
C TYR A 106 -2.91 4.48 -4.14
N SER A 107 -3.27 5.24 -5.18
CA SER A 107 -3.30 4.69 -6.53
C SER A 107 -1.90 4.25 -7.00
N PRO A 108 -1.79 3.24 -7.88
CA PRO A 108 -0.49 2.78 -8.39
C PRO A 108 0.33 3.91 -9.03
N LYS A 109 -0.35 4.82 -9.74
CA LYS A 109 0.28 6.00 -10.37
C LYS A 109 0.84 6.97 -9.32
N LYS A 110 0.16 7.14 -8.18
CA LYS A 110 0.60 8.00 -7.09
C LYS A 110 1.82 7.42 -6.39
N ILE A 111 1.85 6.10 -6.16
CA ILE A 111 3.01 5.38 -5.61
C ILE A 111 4.24 5.59 -6.52
N LYS A 112 4.10 5.30 -7.81
CA LYS A 112 5.16 5.49 -8.82
C LYS A 112 5.66 6.94 -8.86
N MET A 113 4.73 7.90 -8.85
CA MET A 113 5.05 9.32 -8.85
C MET A 113 5.82 9.74 -7.59
N ALA A 114 5.40 9.28 -6.40
CA ALA A 114 6.03 9.65 -5.15
C ALA A 114 7.48 9.16 -5.04
N ILE A 115 7.77 7.98 -5.59
CA ILE A 115 9.09 7.34 -5.48
C ILE A 115 10.03 7.77 -6.60
N THR A 116 9.55 7.83 -7.84
CA THR A 116 10.39 8.00 -9.04
C THR A 116 10.28 9.38 -9.68
N GLY A 117 9.31 10.20 -9.26
CA GLY A 117 8.93 11.44 -9.96
C GLY A 117 8.16 11.20 -11.28
N ASN A 118 7.88 9.95 -11.64
CA ASN A 118 7.16 9.59 -12.87
C ASN A 118 6.06 8.55 -12.59
N GLY A 119 4.80 8.92 -12.80
CA GLY A 119 3.64 8.03 -12.59
C GLY A 119 3.59 6.83 -13.55
N ASN A 120 4.35 6.84 -14.63
CA ASN A 120 4.42 5.76 -15.62
C ASN A 120 5.67 4.89 -15.47
N ALA A 121 6.42 5.02 -14.37
CA ALA A 121 7.62 4.21 -14.13
C ALA A 121 7.33 2.70 -14.12
N SER A 122 8.32 1.91 -14.54
CA SER A 122 8.28 0.45 -14.47
C SER A 122 8.47 -0.05 -13.03
N LYS A 123 8.11 -1.31 -12.75
CA LYS A 123 8.30 -1.90 -11.41
C LYS A 123 9.78 -1.94 -11.03
N GLU A 124 10.65 -2.22 -12.00
CA GLU A 124 12.11 -2.27 -11.82
C GLU A 124 12.68 -0.89 -11.47
N GLN A 125 12.14 0.18 -12.08
CA GLN A 125 12.54 1.55 -11.76
C GLN A 125 12.14 1.91 -10.33
N VAL A 126 10.91 1.56 -9.91
CA VAL A 126 10.46 1.76 -8.52
C VAL A 126 11.35 1.00 -7.55
N ALA A 127 11.61 -0.28 -7.82
CA ALA A 127 12.43 -1.13 -6.95
C ALA A 127 13.86 -0.57 -6.81
N LYS A 128 14.49 -0.16 -7.92
CA LYS A 128 15.84 0.46 -7.89
C LYS A 128 15.86 1.75 -7.07
N MET A 129 14.83 2.58 -7.18
CA MET A 129 14.72 3.80 -6.36
C MET A 129 14.54 3.47 -4.89
N LEU A 130 13.68 2.50 -4.53
CA LEU A 130 13.52 2.03 -3.16
C LEU A 130 14.84 1.51 -2.57
N GLN A 131 15.62 0.77 -3.38
CA GLN A 131 16.93 0.28 -2.98
C GLN A 131 17.88 1.43 -2.61
N GLN A 132 17.90 2.49 -3.40
CA GLN A 132 18.74 3.66 -3.14
C GLN A 132 18.26 4.46 -1.92
N LEU A 133 16.94 4.68 -1.81
CA LEU A 133 16.33 5.45 -0.72
C LEU A 133 16.55 4.79 0.65
N LEU A 134 16.40 3.47 0.73
CA LEU A 134 16.47 2.70 1.97
C LEU A 134 17.83 2.01 2.17
N LYS A 135 18.81 2.27 1.29
CA LYS A 135 20.16 1.68 1.32
C LYS A 135 20.15 0.15 1.38
N ILE A 136 19.25 -0.48 0.64
CA ILE A 136 19.09 -1.94 0.62
C ILE A 136 20.23 -2.55 -0.22
N LYS A 137 21.01 -3.47 0.36
CA LYS A 137 22.16 -4.07 -0.35
C LYS A 137 21.73 -4.89 -1.57
N SER A 138 20.69 -5.71 -1.43
CA SER A 138 20.13 -6.51 -2.51
C SER A 138 18.62 -6.63 -2.33
N LEU A 139 17.89 -6.42 -3.42
CA LEU A 139 16.45 -6.65 -3.43
C LEU A 139 16.13 -8.15 -3.57
N PRO A 140 14.98 -8.60 -3.05
CA PRO A 140 14.47 -9.93 -3.34
C PRO A 140 14.22 -10.12 -4.84
N LYS A 141 14.30 -11.37 -5.30
CA LYS A 141 14.03 -11.72 -6.72
C LYS A 141 12.57 -11.44 -7.11
N ASN A 142 11.65 -11.60 -6.17
CA ASN A 142 10.25 -11.25 -6.34
C ASN A 142 10.06 -9.77 -6.01
N LEU A 143 9.44 -9.03 -6.95
CA LEU A 143 9.18 -7.61 -6.77
C LEU A 143 7.89 -7.33 -5.99
N ASP A 144 7.08 -8.34 -5.68
CA ASP A 144 5.80 -8.16 -4.96
C ASP A 144 6.04 -7.64 -3.53
N ALA A 145 7.09 -8.09 -2.83
CA ALA A 145 7.50 -7.49 -1.55
C ALA A 145 7.85 -5.99 -1.67
N THR A 146 8.37 -5.59 -2.83
CA THR A 146 8.78 -4.20 -3.08
C THR A 146 7.58 -3.28 -3.31
N ASP A 147 6.44 -3.81 -3.74
CA ASP A 147 5.20 -3.05 -3.93
C ASP A 147 4.59 -2.65 -2.57
N GLY A 148 4.56 -3.56 -1.59
CA GLY A 148 4.18 -3.23 -0.21
C GLY A 148 5.10 -2.18 0.41
N LEU A 149 6.41 -2.29 0.18
CA LEU A 149 7.38 -1.26 0.57
C LEU A 149 7.14 0.08 -0.15
N ALA A 150 6.79 0.04 -1.44
CA ALA A 150 6.46 1.23 -2.22
C ALA A 150 5.27 1.98 -1.63
N ALA A 151 4.24 1.27 -1.18
CA ALA A 151 3.09 1.87 -0.50
C ALA A 151 3.51 2.61 0.79
N ALA A 152 4.37 2.00 1.63
CA ALA A 152 4.88 2.63 2.85
C ALA A 152 5.69 3.90 2.55
N VAL A 153 6.61 3.84 1.59
CA VAL A 153 7.45 4.99 1.19
C VAL A 153 6.60 6.09 0.54
N CYS A 154 5.59 5.72 -0.24
CA CYS A 154 4.62 6.67 -0.78
C CYS A 154 3.89 7.39 0.35
N HIS A 155 3.46 6.67 1.37
CA HIS A 155 2.80 7.27 2.54
C HIS A 155 3.72 8.28 3.22
N TYR A 156 4.96 7.89 3.54
CA TYR A 156 5.97 8.79 4.11
C TYR A 156 6.10 10.13 3.35
N TYR A 157 6.18 10.09 2.00
CA TYR A 157 6.30 11.32 1.20
C TYR A 157 5.01 12.15 1.09
N ASN A 158 3.88 11.61 1.53
CA ASN A 158 2.60 12.30 1.58
C ASN A 158 2.16 12.64 3.02
N MET A 159 2.85 12.14 4.05
CA MET A 159 2.67 12.59 5.43
C MET A 159 2.91 14.10 5.53
N GLY A 160 2.11 14.79 6.34
CA GLY A 160 2.20 16.24 6.56
C GLY A 160 1.72 17.11 5.38
N LYS A 161 1.48 16.53 4.20
CA LYS A 161 0.71 17.22 3.16
C LYS A 161 -0.76 17.09 3.54
N LYS A 162 -1.36 18.16 4.07
CA LYS A 162 -2.82 18.27 4.15
C LYS A 162 -3.36 17.86 2.79
N THR A 163 -4.04 16.74 2.71
CA THR A 163 -4.82 16.37 1.54
C THR A 163 -5.83 17.49 1.38
N ASN A 164 -5.56 18.41 0.46
CA ASN A 164 -6.61 19.20 -0.19
C ASN A 164 -7.42 18.26 -1.09
N GLU A 165 -7.85 17.12 -0.56
CA GLU A 165 -8.96 16.39 -1.10
C GLU A 165 -10.17 17.27 -0.82
N LYS A 166 -10.54 18.04 -1.84
CA LYS A 166 -11.86 18.63 -1.87
C LYS A 166 -12.84 17.47 -1.74
N ASN A 167 -13.42 17.31 -0.55
CA ASN A 167 -14.50 16.37 -0.31
C ASN A 167 -15.69 16.78 -1.19
N TYR A 168 -15.85 16.10 -2.32
CA TYR A 168 -17.03 16.27 -3.15
C TYR A 168 -18.12 15.39 -2.56
N SER A 169 -19.19 16.00 -2.04
CA SER A 169 -20.34 15.32 -1.45
C SER A 169 -21.16 14.48 -2.44
N GLY A 170 -20.74 14.39 -3.70
CA GLY A 170 -21.36 13.57 -4.73
C GLY A 170 -20.84 13.84 -6.13
N TRP A 171 -21.24 12.99 -7.08
CA TRP A 171 -20.83 13.08 -8.49
C TRP A 171 -21.17 14.43 -9.12
N GLY A 172 -22.32 15.02 -8.77
CA GLY A 172 -22.70 16.36 -9.24
C GLY A 172 -21.76 17.48 -8.78
N ALA A 173 -21.29 17.42 -7.53
CA ALA A 173 -20.33 18.39 -7.00
C ALA A 173 -18.95 18.27 -7.69
N TYR A 174 -18.55 17.05 -8.05
CA TYR A 174 -17.32 16.78 -8.78
C TYR A 174 -17.37 17.32 -10.22
N VAL A 175 -18.47 17.07 -10.95
CA VAL A 175 -18.67 17.53 -12.34
C VAL A 175 -18.68 19.06 -12.41
N ASN A 176 -19.42 19.73 -11.51
CA ASN A 176 -19.50 21.20 -11.47
C ASN A 176 -18.15 21.88 -11.24
N GLN A 177 -17.26 21.27 -10.45
CA GLN A 177 -15.94 21.82 -10.17
C GLN A 177 -14.85 21.34 -11.14
N ASN A 178 -15.14 20.35 -11.98
CA ASN A 178 -14.21 19.83 -12.99
C ASN A 178 -14.85 19.75 -14.40
N PRO A 179 -15.47 20.83 -14.92
CA PRO A 179 -16.23 20.78 -16.17
C PRO A 179 -15.37 20.45 -17.41
N LYS A 180 -14.05 20.71 -17.36
CA LYS A 180 -13.12 20.37 -18.45
C LYS A 180 -12.69 18.89 -18.47
N LYS A 181 -12.94 18.13 -17.39
CA LYS A 181 -12.54 16.72 -17.26
C LYS A 181 -13.67 15.73 -17.56
N VAL A 182 -14.89 16.24 -17.69
CA VAL A 182 -16.08 15.46 -18.04
C VAL A 182 -16.44 15.89 -19.45
N LYS A 183 -16.01 15.11 -20.44
CA LYS A 183 -16.53 15.28 -21.81
C LYS A 183 -17.93 14.65 -21.86
N PRO A 184 -18.87 15.25 -22.63
CA PRO A 184 -20.22 14.71 -22.81
C PRO A 184 -20.20 13.32 -23.45
#